data_AF-W9VAK3-F1
#
_entry.id   AF-W9VAK3-F1
#
_cell.length_a   1.000
_cell.length_b   1.000
_cell.length_c   1.000
_cell.angle_alpha   90.00
_cell.angle_beta   90.00
_cell.angle_gamma   90.00
#
_symmetry.space_group_name_H-M   'P 1'
#
loop_
_entity.id
_entity.type
_entity.pdbx_description
1 polymer ?
#
loop_
_entity_poly.entity_id
_entity_poly.type
_entity_poly.pdbx_seq_one_letter_code
_entity_poly.pdbx_strand_id
1 'polypeptide(L)' 'MTKKVLKTEDEWERLLTPEQFYVCRQKGTERPFSGELYALDQEGQYHCVCCQQPLFSSEHKFDAGCGWPSFWQPMDLLR' A
#
# COMPACT_ATOMS: atom_id res chain seq x y z
N MET A 1 18.71 -5.98 -2.38
CA MET A 1 18.27 -5.15 -1.24
C MET A 1 18.16 -3.70 -1.69
N THR A 2 16.95 -3.14 -1.66
CA THR A 2 16.66 -1.74 -2.03
C THR A 2 17.18 -0.77 -0.98
N LYS A 3 17.71 0.40 -1.40
CA LYS A 3 18.18 1.43 -0.47
C LYS A 3 17.00 2.00 0.32
N LYS A 4 17.20 2.23 1.62
CA LYS A 4 16.18 2.84 2.48
C LYS A 4 15.96 4.30 2.07
N VAL A 5 14.71 4.69 1.87
CA VAL A 5 14.34 6.09 1.63
C VAL A 5 14.42 6.85 2.96
N LEU A 6 15.23 7.91 2.98
CA LEU A 6 15.40 8.78 4.15
C LEU A 6 14.73 10.12 3.86
N LYS A 7 13.72 10.45 4.66
CA LYS A 7 12.98 11.73 4.67
C LYS A 7 12.48 11.99 6.09
N THR A 8 12.33 13.26 6.42
CA THR A 8 11.69 13.76 7.64
C THR A 8 10.18 13.54 7.61
N GLU A 9 9.51 13.67 8.76
CA GLU A 9 8.04 13.61 8.83
C GLU A 9 7.41 14.73 7.99
N ASP A 10 7.91 15.97 8.10
CA ASP A 10 7.40 17.12 7.33
C ASP A 10 7.50 16.91 5.81
N GLU A 11 8.58 16.27 5.34
CA GLU A 11 8.70 15.92 3.92
C GLU A 11 7.66 14.87 3.50
N TRP A 12 7.38 13.87 4.35
CA TRP A 12 6.35 12.88 4.08
C TRP A 12 4.94 13.48 4.10
N GLU A 13 4.64 14.35 5.06
CA GLU A 13 3.35 15.02 5.18
C GLU A 13 3.02 15.88 3.95
N ARG A 14 4.04 16.46 3.30
CA ARG A 14 3.87 17.21 2.04
C ARG A 14 3.73 16.33 0.80
N LEU A 15 4.23 15.10 0.84
CA LEU A 15 4.26 14.19 -0.32
C LEU A 15 3.06 13.23 -0.37
N LEU A 16 2.52 12.88 0.78
CA LEU A 16 1.42 11.94 0.92
C LEU A 16 0.10 12.69 1.08
N THR A 17 -0.99 12.07 0.65
CA THR A 17 -2.32 12.55 1.06
C THR A 17 -2.47 12.41 2.59
N PRO A 18 -3.38 13.18 3.22
CA PRO A 18 -3.60 13.08 4.67
C PRO A 18 -3.88 11.65 5.16
N GLU A 19 -4.68 10.87 4.41
CA GLU A 19 -4.98 9.48 4.74
C GLU A 19 -3.77 8.56 4.58
N GLN A 20 -3.02 8.68 3.48
CA GLN A 20 -1.78 7.92 3.28
C GLN A 20 -0.74 8.23 4.37
N PHE A 21 -0.59 9.48 4.77
CA PHE A 21 0.30 9.87 5.86
C PHE A 21 -0.16 9.25 7.19
N TYR A 22 -1.45 9.37 7.51
CA TYR A 22 -2.04 8.76 8.70
C TYR A 22 -1.80 7.24 8.76
N VAL A 23 -2.09 6.51 7.67
CA VAL A 23 -1.93 5.05 7.62
C VAL A 23 -0.44 4.65 7.62
N CYS A 24 0.38 5.21 6.73
CA CYS A 24 1.76 4.74 6.53
C CYS A 24 2.76 5.27 7.56
N ARG A 25 2.55 6.46 8.13
CA ARG A 25 3.51 7.11 9.05
C ARG A 25 3.03 7.11 10.49
N GLN A 26 1.74 7.34 10.72
CA GLN A 26 1.15 7.36 12.06
C GLN A 26 0.58 6.00 12.51
N LYS A 27 0.70 4.97 11.67
CA LYS A 27 0.17 3.61 11.92
C LYS A 27 -1.34 3.58 12.15
N GLY A 28 -2.05 4.50 11.50
CA GLY A 28 -3.50 4.49 11.46
C GLY A 28 -4.06 3.38 10.58
N THR A 29 -5.38 3.26 10.58
CA THR A 29 -6.14 2.35 9.72
C THR A 29 -7.24 3.14 9.04
N GLU A 30 -7.33 3.08 7.71
CA GLU A 30 -8.44 3.66 6.95
C GLU A 30 -9.78 2.97 7.32
N ARG A 31 -10.90 3.62 7.03
CA ARG A 31 -12.21 3.02 7.32
C ARG A 31 -12.42 1.78 6.44
N PRO A 32 -13.11 0.74 6.94
CA PRO A 32 -13.41 -0.42 6.11
C PRO A 32 -14.28 0.00 4.92
N PHE A 33 -14.05 -0.63 3.78
CA PHE A 33 -14.76 -0.43 2.51
C PHE A 33 -14.62 0.97 1.89
N SER A 34 -13.70 1.82 2.38
CA SER A 34 -13.50 3.18 1.85
C SER A 34 -12.26 3.35 0.98
N GLY A 35 -11.27 2.45 1.08
CA GLY A 35 -10.03 2.56 0.32
C GLY A 35 -10.24 2.31 -1.18
N GLU A 36 -9.67 3.17 -2.03
CA GLU A 36 -9.79 3.04 -3.50
C GLU A 36 -9.29 1.68 -4.02
N LEU A 37 -8.25 1.13 -3.37
CA LEU A 37 -7.64 -0.14 -3.73
C LEU A 37 -8.46 -1.36 -3.28
N TYR A 38 -9.44 -1.19 -2.39
CA TYR A 38 -10.27 -2.29 -1.91
C TYR A 38 -11.11 -2.86 -3.06
N ALA A 39 -11.89 -1.99 -3.73
CA ALA A 39 -12.76 -2.37 -4.84
C ALA A 39 -12.04 -2.39 -6.21
N LEU A 40 -10.74 -2.08 -6.25
CA LEU A 40 -9.98 -2.07 -7.49
C LEU A 40 -9.73 -3.50 -7.97
N ASP A 41 -10.15 -3.80 -9.20
CA ASP A 41 -9.98 -5.10 -9.87
C ASP A 41 -9.18 -4.96 -11.18
N GLN A 42 -8.23 -4.03 -11.20
CA GLN A 42 -7.36 -3.81 -12.36
C GLN A 42 -6.12 -4.69 -12.28
N GLU A 43 -5.70 -5.22 -13.43
CA GLU A 43 -4.44 -5.96 -13.55
C GLU A 43 -3.24 -5.05 -13.31
N GLY A 44 -2.30 -5.48 -12.46
CA GLY A 44 -1.11 -4.71 -12.16
C GLY A 44 -0.41 -5.11 -10.85
N GLN A 45 0.42 -4.20 -10.35
CA GLN A 45 1.20 -4.39 -9.14
C GLN A 45 0.94 -3.27 -8.13
N TYR A 46 0.79 -3.66 -6.87
CA TYR A 46 0.62 -2.76 -5.74
C TYR A 46 1.99 -2.40 -5.19
N HIS A 47 2.30 -1.11 -5.20
CA HIS A 47 3.56 -0.57 -4.74
C HIS A 47 3.39 0.15 -3.40
N CYS A 48 4.44 0.13 -2.57
CA CYS A 48 4.47 0.97 -1.38
C CYS A 48 4.39 2.44 -1.79
N VAL A 49 3.36 3.16 -1.35
CA VAL A 49 3.20 4.59 -1.68
C VAL A 49 4.39 5.45 -1.22
N CYS A 50 5.11 5.03 -0.18
CA CYS A 50 6.28 5.74 0.34
C CYS A 50 7.54 5.50 -0.51
N CYS A 51 7.93 4.23 -0.70
CA CYS A 51 9.24 3.89 -1.29
C CYS A 51 9.16 3.30 -2.70
N GLN A 52 7.96 3.13 -3.25
CA GLN A 52 7.70 2.56 -4.58
C GLN A 52 8.22 1.13 -4.76
N GLN A 53 8.49 0.41 -3.67
CA GLN A 53 8.82 -1.01 -3.76
C GLN A 53 7.57 -1.82 -4.12
N PRO A 54 7.63 -2.76 -5.08
CA PRO A 54 6.52 -3.66 -5.36
C PRO A 54 6.26 -4.56 -4.14
N LEU A 55 4.99 -4.66 -3.74
CA LEU A 55 4.55 -5.39 -2.56
C LEU A 55 3.63 -6.56 -2.90
N PHE A 56 2.65 -6.36 -3.79
CA PHE A 56 1.67 -7.37 -4.17
C PHE A 56 1.34 -7.34 -5.66
N SER A 57 0.93 -8.48 -6.22
CA SER A 57 0.37 -8.60 -7.58
C SER A 57 -1.15 -8.63 -7.50
N SER A 58 -1.85 -8.06 -8.47
CA SER A 58 -3.30 -8.21 -8.63
C SER A 58 -3.71 -9.68 -8.80
N GLU A 59 -2.84 -10.52 -9.37
CA GLU A 59 -3.05 -11.97 -9.51
C GLU A 59 -3.25 -12.66 -8.14
N HIS A 60 -2.76 -12.04 -7.06
CA HIS A 60 -2.84 -12.58 -5.71
C HIS A 60 -3.92 -11.90 -4.87
N LYS A 61 -4.63 -10.92 -5.44
CA LYS A 61 -5.72 -10.22 -4.76
C LYS A 61 -6.97 -11.10 -4.73
N PHE A 62 -7.71 -11.05 -3.63
CA PHE A 62 -9.00 -11.70 -3.50
C PHE A 62 -9.93 -10.89 -2.60
N ASP A 63 -11.24 -11.11 -2.73
CA ASP A 63 -12.22 -10.51 -1.81
C ASP A 63 -12.39 -11.40 -0.59
N ALA A 64 -11.88 -10.93 0.55
CA ALA A 64 -12.05 -11.59 1.85
C ALA A 64 -13.33 -11.15 2.59
N GLY A 65 -14.05 -10.14 2.07
CA GLY A 65 -15.18 -9.52 2.77
C GLY A 65 -14.81 -8.75 4.05
N CYS A 66 -13.51 -8.48 4.26
CA CYS A 66 -13.01 -7.87 5.50
C CYS A 66 -13.01 -6.33 5.49
N GLY A 67 -13.16 -5.70 4.31
CA GLY A 67 -13.19 -4.25 4.14
C GLY A 67 -11.87 -3.60 3.71
N TRP A 68 -10.79 -4.37 3.49
CA TRP A 68 -9.50 -3.87 2.99
C TRP A 68 -8.90 -4.79 1.91
N PRO A 69 -7.99 -4.31 1.06
CA PRO A 69 -7.31 -5.13 0.07
C PRO A 69 -6.66 -6.37 0.71
N SER A 70 -7.00 -7.56 0.22
CA SER A 70 -6.51 -8.83 0.75
C SER A 70 -5.72 -9.58 -0.31
N PHE A 71 -4.55 -10.10 0.08
CA PHE A 71 -3.63 -10.81 -0.80
C PHE A 71 -3.14 -12.09 -0.13
N TRP A 72 -3.08 -13.20 -0.87
CA TRP A 72 -2.67 -14.50 -0.29
C TRP A 72 -1.16 -14.75 -0.40
N GLN A 73 -0.43 -13.98 -1.21
CA GLN A 73 1.04 -13.98 -1.21
C GLN A 73 1.63 -12.60 -1.55
N PRO A 74 2.82 -12.26 -1.00
CA PRO A 74 3.56 -11.06 -1.40
C PRO A 74 4.16 -11.21 -2.82
N MET A 75 4.67 -10.11 -3.36
CA MET A 75 5.53 -10.13 -4.54
C MET A 75 6.83 -10.88 -4.25
N ASP A 76 7.22 -11.74 -5.19
CA ASP A 76 8.54 -12.35 -5.14
C ASP A 76 9.60 -11.31 -5.54
N LEU A 77 10.49 -10.99 -4.60
CA LEU A 77 11.56 -10.01 -4.76
C LEU A 77 12.89 -10.68 -5.18
N LEU A 78 12.88 -11.99 -5.44
CA LEU A 78 14.03 -12.77 -5.90
C LEU A 78 13.90 -13.08 -7.39
N ARG A 79 14.20 -12.09 -8.23
CA ARG A 79 14.68 -12.32 -9.60
C ARG A 79 15.97 -11.56 -9.82
#